data_AF-A0A1G7GC30-F1
#
_entry.id   AF-A0A1G7GC30-F1
#
_cell.length_a   1.000
_cell.length_b   1.000
_cell.length_c   1.000
_cell.angle_alpha   90.00
_cell.angle_beta   90.00
_cell.angle_gamma   90.00
#
_symmetry.space_group_name_H-M   'P 1'
#
loop_
_entity.id
_entity.type
_entity.pdbx_description
1 polymer ?
#
loop_
_entity_poly.entity_id
_entity_poly.type
_entity_poly.pdbx_seq_one_letter_code
_entity_poly.pdbx_strand_id
1 'polypeptide(L)' 'HRFTVEIYRTSDDPSWILSVENAFGTLTILDNPPYFADGLAWRAFEKLLDEQGFRAFYSAKERRKLRL' A
#
# COMPACT_ATOMS: atom_id res chain seq x y z
N HIS A 1 -7.47 2.86 13.77
CA HIS A 1 -7.09 2.70 12.35
C HIS A 1 -5.67 2.20 12.28
N ARG A 2 -5.39 1.08 11.58
CA ARG A 2 -4.02 0.53 11.41
C ARG A 2 -3.32 1.16 10.20
N PHE A 3 -4.04 1.29 9.10
CA PHE A 3 -3.64 2.01 7.88
C PHE A 3 -4.90 2.41 7.10
N THR A 4 -4.72 3.34 6.17
CA THR A 4 -5.69 3.76 5.15
C THR A 4 -5.18 3.28 3.79
N VAL A 5 -6.08 2.81 2.94
CA VAL A 5 -5.76 2.36 1.58
C VAL A 5 -6.51 3.23 0.60
N GLU A 6 -5.80 3.79 -0.37
CA GLU A 6 -6.33 4.61 -1.44
C GLU A 6 -5.89 4.03 -2.78
N ILE A 7 -6.82 3.99 -3.74
CA ILE A 7 -6.54 3.62 -5.12
C ILE A 7 -7.00 4.77 -5.99
N TYR A 8 -6.08 5.35 -6.75
CA TYR A 8 -6.35 6.52 -7.58
C TYR A 8 -5.57 6.47 -8.88
N ARG A 9 -5.88 7.39 -9.79
CA ARG A 9 -5.12 7.65 -11.01
C ARG A 9 -4.78 9.13 -11.08
N THR A 10 -3.67 9.43 -11.71
CA THR A 10 -3.31 10.82 -12.03
C THR A 10 -3.77 11.15 -13.44
N SER A 11 -3.83 12.44 -13.75
CA SER A 11 -4.16 12.91 -15.10
C SER A 11 -3.09 12.53 -16.13
N ASP A 12 -1.85 12.33 -15.66
CA ASP A 12 -0.66 12.17 -16.51
C ASP A 12 -0.34 10.70 -16.81
N ASP A 13 -0.84 9.76 -15.99
CA ASP A 13 -0.62 8.32 -16.16
C ASP A 13 -1.95 7.54 -16.14
N PRO A 14 -2.26 6.75 -17.18
CA PRO A 14 -3.48 5.93 -17.22
C PRO A 14 -3.51 4.80 -16.18
N SER A 15 -2.37 4.50 -15.55
CA SER A 15 -2.18 3.44 -14.57
C SER A 15 -2.74 3.80 -13.21
N TRP A 16 -3.36 2.83 -12.55
CA TRP A 16 -3.81 2.93 -11.17
C TRP A 16 -2.63 2.83 -10.21
N ILE A 17 -2.69 3.64 -9.15
CA ILE A 17 -1.72 3.72 -8.08
C ILE A 17 -2.41 3.24 -6.81
N LEU A 18 -1.75 2.32 -6.09
CA LEU A 18 -2.13 1.91 -4.75
C LEU A 18 -1.27 2.69 -3.74
N SER A 19 -1.92 3.44 -2.87
CA SER A 19 -1.30 4.16 -1.76
C SER A 19 -1.80 3.58 -0.44
N VAL A 20 -0.87 3.21 0.43
CA VAL A 20 -1.17 2.74 1.78
C VAL A 20 -0.49 3.63 2.79
N GLU A 21 -1.27 4.41 3.53
CA GLU A 21 -0.77 5.25 4.62
C GLU A 21 -0.97 4.54 5.96
N ASN A 22 0.10 4.33 6.71
CA ASN A 22 0.01 3.67 8.00
C ASN A 22 -0.32 4.65 9.15
N ALA A 23 -0.57 4.10 10.36
CA ALA A 23 -0.89 4.91 11.54
C ALA A 23 0.17 5.94 11.97
N PHE A 24 1.38 5.91 11.39
CA PHE A 24 2.45 6.89 11.62
C PHE A 24 2.56 7.93 10.50
N GLY A 25 1.65 7.91 9.52
CA GLY A 25 1.69 8.77 8.34
C GLY A 25 2.74 8.38 7.30
N THR A 26 3.26 7.15 7.38
CA THR A 26 4.19 6.64 6.37
C THR A 26 3.41 6.08 5.20
N LEU A 27 3.71 6.58 4.01
CA LEU A 27 3.01 6.25 2.77
C LEU A 27 3.81 5.21 1.97
N THR A 28 3.16 4.11 1.63
CA THR A 28 3.69 3.06 0.74
C THR A 28 2.99 3.19 -0.59
N ILE A 29 3.72 3.53 -1.65
CA ILE A 29 3.21 3.64 -3.01
C ILE A 29 3.57 2.37 -3.78
N LEU A 30 2.57 1.81 -4.45
CA LEU A 30 2.69 0.67 -5.33
C LEU A 30 2.11 1.09 -6.68
N ASP A 31 3.00 1.27 -7.65
CA ASP A 31 2.70 1.74 -9.01
C ASP A 31 3.54 1.02 -10.09
N ASN A 32 4.44 0.11 -9.67
CA ASN A 32 5.34 -0.62 -10.57
C ASN A 32 5.32 -2.13 -10.26
N PRO A 33 4.91 -3.00 -11.21
CA PRO A 33 4.43 -2.66 -12.56
C PRO A 33 3.11 -1.88 -12.54
N PRO A 34 2.83 -1.09 -13.59
CA PRO A 34 1.61 -0.30 -13.68
C PRO A 34 0.34 -1.16 -13.62
N TYR A 35 -0.64 -0.73 -12.84
CA TYR A 35 -1.93 -1.41 -12.75
C TYR A 35 -2.92 -0.86 -13.79
N PHE A 36 -3.35 -1.68 -14.73
CA PHE A 36 -4.31 -1.25 -15.76
C PHE A 36 -5.78 -1.23 -15.29
N ALA A 37 -6.05 -1.69 -14.06
CA ALA A 37 -7.36 -1.65 -13.42
C ALA A 37 -7.21 -1.46 -11.90
N ASP A 38 -8.19 -0.81 -11.28
CA ASP A 38 -8.28 -0.63 -9.83
C ASP A 38 -8.29 -1.97 -9.08
N GLY A 39 -9.00 -2.97 -9.61
CA GLY A 39 -9.03 -4.32 -9.05
C GLY A 39 -7.66 -5.02 -9.07
N LEU A 40 -6.77 -4.67 -10.00
CA LEU A 40 -5.38 -5.19 -10.00
C LEU A 40 -4.54 -4.54 -8.90
N ALA A 41 -4.72 -3.23 -8.69
CA ALA A 41 -4.10 -2.50 -7.59
C ALA A 41 -4.57 -3.07 -6.24
N TRP A 42 -5.87 -3.33 -6.08
CA TRP A 42 -6.42 -3.98 -4.88
C TRP A 42 -5.86 -5.39 -4.65
N ARG A 43 -5.78 -6.21 -5.70
CA ARG A 43 -5.19 -7.55 -5.59
C ARG A 43 -3.72 -7.52 -5.17
N ALA A 44 -2.96 -6.51 -5.58
CA ALA A 44 -1.58 -6.34 -5.13
C ALA A 44 -1.52 -6.03 -3.63
N PHE A 45 -2.44 -5.20 -3.13
CA PHE A 45 -2.60 -4.97 -1.69
C PHE A 45 -2.92 -6.28 -0.94
N GLU A 46 -3.92 -7.03 -1.39
CA GLU A 46 -4.32 -8.31 -0.77
C GLU A 46 -3.16 -9.31 -0.75
N LYS A 47 -2.42 -9.42 -1.86
CA LYS A 47 -1.25 -10.29 -1.96
C LYS A 47 -0.17 -9.91 -0.95
N LEU A 48 0.16 -8.63 -0.82
CA LEU A 48 1.13 -8.17 0.18
C LEU A 48 0.66 -8.45 1.60
N LEU A 49 -0.63 -8.28 1.86
CA LEU A 49 -1.22 -8.56 3.16
C LEU A 49 -1.17 -10.07 3.48
N ASP A 50 -1.40 -10.93 2.50
CA ASP A 50 -1.34 -12.38 2.65
C ASP A 50 0.11 -12.86 2.88
N GLU A 51 1.06 -12.40 2.06
CA GLU A 51 2.45 -12.85 2.12
C GLU A 51 3.21 -12.31 3.34
N GLN A 52 2.98 -11.05 3.69
CA GLN A 52 3.80 -10.35 4.68
C GLN A 52 3.00 -9.87 5.88
N GLY A 53 1.68 -9.90 5.84
CA GLY A 53 0.83 -9.30 6.87
C GLY A 53 0.91 -7.77 6.86
N PHE A 54 0.22 -7.17 7.83
CA PHE A 54 0.15 -5.70 7.96
C PHE A 54 1.52 -5.04 8.20
N ARG A 55 2.55 -5.79 8.65
CA ARG A 55 3.93 -5.27 8.81
C ARG A 55 4.54 -4.80 7.49
N ALA A 56 4.06 -5.27 6.34
CA ALA A 56 4.53 -4.83 5.02
C ALA A 56 4.51 -3.31 4.87
N PHE A 57 3.51 -2.67 5.48
CA PHE A 57 3.25 -1.23 5.39
C PHE A 57 3.87 -0.41 6.53
N TYR A 58 4.77 -0.99 7.33
CA TYR A 58 5.49 -0.29 8.40
C TYR A 58 6.99 -0.35 8.19
N SER A 59 7.67 0.76 8.48
CA SER A 59 9.13 0.78 8.52
C SER A 59 9.68 -0.06 9.67
N ALA A 60 10.95 -0.45 9.61
CA ALA A 60 11.59 -1.21 10.70
C ALA A 60 11.49 -0.47 12.07
N LYS A 61 11.57 0.85 12.06
CA LYS A 61 11.44 1.70 13.26
C LYS A 61 10.01 1.63 13.83
N GLU A 62 9.00 1.66 12.97
CA GLU A 62 7.60 1.60 13.38
C GLU A 62 7.19 0.21 13.84
N ARG A 63 7.66 -0.84 13.15
CA ARG A 63 7.47 -2.23 13.59
C ARG A 63 7.99 -2.43 15.02
N ARG A 64 9.18 -1.89 15.32
CA ARG A 64 9.74 -1.92 16.68
C ARG A 64 8.86 -1.19 17.70
N LYS A 65 8.26 -0.05 17.35
CA LYS A 65 7.31 0.68 18.23
C LYS A 65 6.02 -0.10 18.48
N LEU A 66 5.54 -0.82 17.47
CA LEU A 66 4.31 -1.62 17.53
C LEU A 66 4.53 -3.05 18.05
N ARG A 67 5.79 -3.46 18.28
CA ARG A 67 6.18 -4.82 18.66
C ARG A 67 5.75 -5.87 17.60
N LEU A 68 5.99 -5.54 16.33
CA LEU A 68 5.74 -6.38 15.14
C LEU A 68 7.01 -6.98 14.56
#